data_AF-A0A523H7Z1-F1
#
_entry.id   AF-A0A523H7Z1-F1
#
_cell.length_a   1.000
_cell.length_b   1.000
_cell.length_c   1.000
_cell.angle_alpha   90.00
_cell.angle_beta   90.00
_cell.angle_gamma   90.00
#
_symmetry.space_group_name_H-M   'P 1'
#
loop_
_entity.id
_entity.type
_entity.pdbx_description
1 polymer ?
#
loop_
_entity_poly.entity_id
_entity_poly.type
_entity_poly.pdbx_seq_one_letter_code
_entity_poly.pdbx_strand_id
1 'polypeptide(L)'
;MAITTVAELIRTARNRLSQKEFAQKLGVKQSSVSRYESGKVNPSVNVIEHSMRLVHSESAEFLPTADELAVKVKTGLAKKDQGRLRLALIRLIEVLSNDRAEDRAVTPTSRQNGS
;
A
#
# COMPACT_ATOMS: atom_id res chain seq x y z
N MET A 1 15.08 11.98 -5.15
CA MET A 1 15.76 11.47 -6.37
C MET A 1 14.75 11.44 -7.48
N ALA A 2 15.07 11.98 -8.66
CA ALA A 2 14.21 11.84 -9.84
C ALA A 2 14.54 10.52 -10.55
N ILE A 3 13.56 9.66 -10.75
CA ILE A 3 13.70 8.47 -11.59
C ILE A 3 13.49 8.91 -13.03
N THR A 4 14.51 8.81 -13.86
CA THR A 4 14.49 9.31 -15.24
C THR A 4 14.41 8.20 -16.27
N THR A 5 14.71 6.97 -15.87
CA THR A 5 14.69 5.79 -16.76
C THR A 5 13.94 4.61 -16.16
N VAL A 6 13.48 3.71 -17.04
CA VAL A 6 12.85 2.43 -16.63
C VAL A 6 13.86 1.53 -15.90
N ALA A 7 15.13 1.59 -16.28
CA ALA A 7 16.21 0.88 -15.62
C ALA A 7 16.42 1.34 -14.18
N GLU A 8 16.36 2.66 -13.94
CA GLU A 8 16.39 3.24 -12.60
C GLU A 8 15.13 2.87 -11.80
N LEU A 9 13.95 2.96 -12.41
CA LEU A 9 12.68 2.56 -11.80
C LEU A 9 12.76 1.14 -11.23
N ILE A 10 13.27 0.19 -12.00
CA ILE A 10 13.40 -1.22 -11.60
C ILE A 10 14.42 -1.39 -10.49
N ARG A 11 15.57 -0.69 -10.55
CA ARG A 11 16.57 -0.71 -9.46
C ARG A 11 15.98 -0.16 -8.17
N THR A 12 15.28 0.97 -8.23
CA THR A 12 14.65 1.58 -7.06
C THR A 12 13.56 0.68 -6.50
N ALA A 13 12.70 0.10 -7.36
CA ALA A 13 11.64 -0.82 -6.94
C ALA A 13 12.18 -2.12 -6.29
N ARG A 14 13.36 -2.58 -6.72
CA ARG A 14 14.01 -3.75 -6.12
C ARG A 14 14.49 -3.46 -4.69
N ASN A 15 14.84 -2.21 -4.40
CA ASN A 15 15.36 -1.76 -3.10
C ASN A 15 16.48 -2.71 -2.60
N ARG A 16 16.34 -3.30 -1.40
CA ARG A 16 17.33 -4.19 -0.78
C ARG A 16 17.26 -5.65 -1.25
N LEU A 17 16.27 -6.01 -2.08
CA LEU A 17 16.13 -7.38 -2.56
C LEU A 17 17.25 -7.72 -3.56
N SER A 18 17.67 -8.97 -3.58
CA SER A 18 18.48 -9.49 -4.69
C SER A 18 17.68 -9.52 -6.00
N GLN A 19 18.37 -9.52 -7.14
CA GLN A 19 17.70 -9.65 -8.44
C GLN A 19 16.89 -10.95 -8.54
N LYS A 20 17.29 -12.01 -7.82
CA LYS A 20 16.58 -13.30 -7.79
C LYS A 20 15.26 -13.19 -7.03
N GLU A 21 15.28 -12.63 -5.83
CA GLU A 21 14.08 -12.44 -5.01
C GLU A 21 13.08 -11.50 -5.70
N PHE A 22 13.59 -10.43 -6.31
CA PHE A 22 12.74 -9.51 -7.04
C PHE A 22 12.13 -10.14 -8.29
N ALA A 23 12.90 -10.95 -9.02
CA ALA A 23 12.38 -11.71 -10.16
C ALA A 23 11.28 -12.69 -9.75
N GLN A 24 11.41 -13.35 -8.59
CA GLN A 24 10.37 -14.22 -8.04
C GLN A 24 9.08 -13.44 -7.75
N LYS A 25 9.16 -12.26 -7.14
CA LYS A 25 7.99 -11.39 -6.91
C LYS A 25 7.30 -10.97 -8.21
N LEU A 26 8.08 -10.72 -9.26
CA LEU A 26 7.58 -10.32 -10.57
C LEU A 26 7.13 -11.49 -11.45
N GLY A 27 7.39 -12.74 -11.05
CA GLY A 27 7.12 -13.92 -11.88
C GLY A 27 7.99 -14.02 -13.13
N VAL A 28 9.22 -13.48 -13.10
CA VAL A 28 10.17 -13.50 -14.23
C VAL A 28 11.47 -14.22 -13.88
N LYS A 29 12.35 -14.44 -14.86
CA LYS A 29 13.70 -14.97 -14.62
C LYS A 29 14.61 -13.89 -14.04
N GLN A 30 15.56 -14.27 -13.17
CA GLN A 30 16.56 -13.34 -12.63
C GLN A 30 17.37 -12.64 -13.73
N SER A 31 17.69 -13.36 -14.81
CA SER A 31 18.38 -12.80 -15.98
C SER A 31 17.57 -11.71 -16.70
N SER A 32 16.23 -11.77 -16.64
CA SER A 32 15.36 -10.71 -17.15
C SER A 32 15.55 -9.42 -16.34
N VAL A 33 15.54 -9.51 -15.00
CA VAL A 33 15.77 -8.35 -14.11
C VAL A 33 17.13 -7.71 -14.38
N SER A 34 18.18 -8.52 -14.50
CA SER A 34 19.53 -8.02 -14.85
C SER A 34 19.55 -7.25 -16.18
N ARG A 35 18.84 -7.74 -17.20
CA ARG A 35 18.74 -7.07 -18.51
C ARG A 35 17.89 -5.78 -18.45
N TYR A 36 16.84 -5.77 -17.64
CA TYR A 36 16.02 -4.58 -17.43
C TYR A 36 16.82 -3.47 -16.73
N GLU A 37 17.51 -3.79 -15.65
CA GLU A 37 18.34 -2.82 -14.93
C GLU A 37 19.48 -2.30 -15.80
N SER A 38 20.12 -3.16 -16.60
CA SER A 38 21.16 -2.69 -17.53
C SER A 38 20.62 -1.90 -18.74
N GLY A 39 19.30 -1.74 -18.88
CA GLY A 39 18.67 -1.06 -20.01
C GLY A 39 18.79 -1.83 -21.34
N LYS A 40 19.31 -3.06 -21.31
CA LYS A 40 19.53 -3.89 -22.50
C LYS A 40 18.24 -4.43 -23.09
N VAL A 41 17.21 -4.59 -22.26
CA VAL A 41 15.89 -5.07 -22.68
C VAL A 41 14.83 -4.22 -22.00
N ASN A 42 13.80 -3.83 -22.75
CA ASN A 42 12.66 -3.14 -22.18
C ASN A 42 11.73 -4.15 -21.48
N PRO A 43 11.37 -3.94 -20.21
CA PRO A 43 10.40 -4.77 -19.49
C PRO A 43 8.99 -4.65 -20.08
N SER A 44 8.12 -5.61 -19.75
CA SER A 44 6.69 -5.52 -20.09
C SER A 44 5.99 -4.45 -19.26
N VAL A 45 4.84 -3.97 -19.75
CA VAL A 45 3.99 -2.99 -19.04
C VAL A 45 3.68 -3.44 -17.61
N ASN A 46 3.34 -4.72 -17.42
CA ASN A 46 3.05 -5.26 -16.09
C ASN A 46 4.22 -5.11 -15.10
N VAL A 47 5.45 -5.33 -15.57
CA VAL A 47 6.65 -5.15 -14.73
C VAL A 47 6.85 -3.68 -14.40
N ILE A 48 6.69 -2.79 -15.38
CA ILE A 48 6.80 -1.34 -15.17
C ILE A 48 5.78 -0.86 -14.14
N GLU A 49 4.50 -1.22 -14.30
CA GLU A 49 3.45 -0.84 -13.35
C GLU A 49 3.69 -1.38 -11.94
N HIS A 50 4.14 -2.63 -11.83
CA HIS A 50 4.42 -3.24 -10.54
C HIS A 50 5.60 -2.53 -9.86
N SER A 51 6.66 -2.23 -10.60
CA SER A 51 7.79 -1.44 -10.10
C SER A 51 7.39 -0.02 -9.71
N MET A 52 6.55 0.67 -10.49
CA MET A 52 6.00 1.97 -10.13
C MET A 52 5.24 1.92 -8.81
N ARG A 53 4.35 0.95 -8.62
CA ARG A 53 3.62 0.79 -7.36
C ARG A 53 4.56 0.60 -6.17
N LEU A 54 5.61 -0.21 -6.32
CA LEU A 54 6.56 -0.46 -5.23
C LEU A 54 7.32 0.80 -4.82
N VAL A 55 7.85 1.56 -5.78
CA VAL A 55 8.56 2.82 -5.52
C VAL A 55 7.65 3.85 -4.85
N HIS A 56 6.39 3.96 -5.28
CA HIS A 56 5.44 4.87 -4.66
C HIS A 56 4.91 4.35 -3.31
N SER A 57 4.94 3.03 -3.06
CA SER A 57 4.51 2.45 -1.78
C SER A 57 5.56 2.56 -0.67
N GLU A 58 6.86 2.51 -1.00
CA GLU A 58 7.93 2.82 -0.03
C GLU A 58 8.07 4.33 0.23
N SER A 59 7.41 5.18 -0.57
CA SER A 59 7.08 6.55 -0.19
C SER A 59 5.90 6.54 0.80
N ALA A 60 6.11 5.86 1.93
CA ALA A 60 5.15 5.56 2.98
C ALA A 60 4.72 6.80 3.79
N GLU A 61 4.34 7.88 3.11
CA GLU A 61 3.63 9.02 3.68
C GLU A 61 2.36 9.41 2.91
N PHE A 62 2.05 8.76 1.78
CA PHE A 62 0.73 8.98 1.17
C PHE A 62 -0.31 8.05 1.81
N LEU A 63 -0.61 8.30 3.08
CA LEU A 63 -1.90 7.91 3.63
C LEU A 63 -2.94 8.62 2.76
N PRO A 64 -3.73 7.89 1.94
CA PRO A 64 -4.76 8.54 1.16
C PRO A 64 -5.67 9.29 2.13
N THR A 65 -6.06 10.49 1.75
CA THR A 65 -7.07 11.22 2.50
C THR A 65 -8.33 10.34 2.63
N ALA A 66 -9.14 10.60 3.66
CA ALA A 66 -10.39 9.86 3.85
C ALA A 66 -11.26 9.89 2.58
N ASP A 67 -11.24 11.01 1.85
CA ASP A 67 -11.95 11.18 0.58
C ASP A 67 -11.39 10.31 -0.54
N GLU A 68 -10.07 10.30 -0.74
CA GLU A 68 -9.43 9.46 -1.77
C GLU A 68 -9.66 7.96 -1.50
N LEU A 69 -9.57 7.57 -0.22
CA LEU A 69 -9.87 6.21 0.19
C LEU A 69 -11.35 5.87 -0.06
N ALA A 70 -12.26 6.78 0.28
CA ALA A 70 -13.68 6.61 0.03
C ALA A 70 -14.00 6.48 -1.47
N VAL A 71 -13.34 7.25 -2.34
CA VAL A 71 -13.49 7.15 -3.79
C VAL A 71 -13.02 5.78 -4.30
N LYS A 72 -11.84 5.31 -3.86
CA LYS A 72 -11.31 3.99 -4.25
C LYS A 72 -12.23 2.86 -3.80
N VAL A 73 -12.72 2.91 -2.56
CA VAL A 73 -13.67 1.95 -2.00
C VAL A 73 -14.99 1.98 -2.77
N LYS A 74 -15.58 3.15 -3.02
CA LYS A 74 -16.84 3.28 -3.78
C LYS A 74 -16.70 2.73 -5.21
N THR A 75 -15.59 3.00 -5.87
CA THR A 75 -15.32 2.53 -7.23
C THR A 75 -15.12 1.03 -7.28
N GLY A 76 -14.31 0.47 -6.38
CA GLY A 76 -14.08 -0.99 -6.28
C GLY A 76 -15.32 -1.76 -5.85
N LEU A 77 -16.21 -1.10 -5.11
CA LEU A 77 -17.50 -1.59 -4.67
C LEU A 77 -18.65 -1.03 -5.51
N ALA A 78 -18.48 -0.70 -6.80
CA ALA A 78 -19.56 -0.14 -7.61
C ALA A 78 -20.49 -1.22 -8.19
N LYS A 79 -20.06 -2.49 -8.25
CA LYS A 79 -20.82 -3.55 -8.93
C LYS A 79 -22.06 -3.98 -8.11
N LYS A 80 -23.15 -4.31 -8.80
CA LYS A 80 -24.47 -4.61 -8.19
C LYS A 80 -24.43 -5.84 -7.25
N ASP A 81 -23.55 -6.78 -7.53
CA ASP A 81 -23.34 -8.03 -6.79
C ASP A 81 -22.56 -7.86 -5.47
N GLN A 82 -21.90 -6.72 -5.26
CA GLN A 82 -21.05 -6.48 -4.08
C GLN A 82 -21.82 -5.97 -2.84
N GLY A 83 -23.15 -6.13 -2.78
CA GLY A 83 -23.98 -5.65 -1.68
C GLY A 83 -23.53 -6.16 -0.30
N ARG A 84 -23.23 -7.47 -0.22
CA ARG A 84 -22.73 -8.10 1.02
C ARG A 84 -21.39 -7.53 1.48
N LEU A 85 -20.49 -7.24 0.54
CA LEU A 85 -19.17 -6.69 0.85
C LEU A 85 -19.26 -5.26 1.40
N ARG A 86 -20.16 -4.43 0.85
CA ARG A 86 -20.44 -3.09 1.41
C ARG A 86 -20.94 -3.18 2.85
N LEU A 87 -21.86 -4.09 3.14
CA LEU A 87 -22.40 -4.28 4.48
C LEU A 87 -21.32 -4.76 5.47
N ALA A 88 -20.48 -5.72 5.06
CA ALA A 88 -19.37 -6.19 5.88
C ALA A 88 -18.37 -5.06 6.21
N LEU A 89 -18.09 -4.18 5.24
CA LEU A 89 -17.20 -3.04 5.45
C LEU A 89 -17.80 -2.03 6.43
N ILE A 90 -19.10 -1.73 6.34
CA ILE A 90 -19.79 -0.85 7.30
C ILE A 90 -19.68 -1.41 8.71
N ARG A 91 -19.99 -2.70 8.90
CA ARG A 91 -19.87 -3.37 10.21
C ARG A 91 -18.46 -3.32 10.77
N LEU A 92 -17.45 -3.53 9.93
CA LEU A 92 -16.05 -3.44 10.35
C LEU A 92 -15.70 -2.03 10.84
N ILE A 93 -16.13 -0.99 10.10
CA ILE A 93 -15.87 0.41 10.48
C ILE A 93 -16.56 0.75 11.80
N GLU A 94 -17.79 0.28 12.02
CA GLU A 94 -18.52 0.47 13.29
C GLU A 94 -17.73 -0.12 14.48
N VAL A 95 -17.26 -1.37 14.35
CA VAL A 95 -16.48 -2.05 15.40
C VAL A 95 -15.18 -1.28 15.69
N LEU A 96 -14.42 -0.92 14.66
CA LEU A 96 -13.14 -0.20 14.82
C LEU A 96 -13.31 1.22 15.39
N SER A 97 -14.46 1.84 15.16
CA SER A 97 -14.77 3.17 15.68
C SER A 97 -15.17 3.11 17.16
N ASN A 98 -15.85 2.05 17.58
CA ASN A 98 -16.25 1.84 18.98
C ASN A 98 -15.06 1.45 19.88
N ASP A 99 -14.10 0.68 19.36
CA ASP A 99 -12.89 0.25 20.11
C ASP A 99 -12.04 1.46 20.59
N ARG A 100 -12.00 2.54 19.81
CA ARG A 100 -11.30 3.79 20.16
C ARG A 100 -12.04 4.65 21.20
N ALA A 101 -13.34 4.41 21.42
CA ALA A 101 -14.13 5.11 22.41
C ALA A 101 -13.93 4.52 23.82
N GLU A 102 -13.75 3.21 23.93
CA GLU A 102 -13.48 2.55 25.21
C GLU A 102 -12.08 2.89 25.75
N ASP A 103 -11.06 2.99 24.89
CA ASP A 103 -9.69 3.38 25.26
C ASP A 103 -9.60 4.83 25.79
N ARG A 104 -10.54 5.71 25.42
CA ARG A 104 -10.65 7.09 25.93
C ARG A 104 -11.40 7.21 27.26
N ALA A 105 -12.24 6.25 27.61
CA ALA A 105 -13.06 6.31 28.82
C ALA A 105 -12.29 5.93 30.10
N VAL A 106 -11.09 5.35 29.97
CA VAL A 106 -10.25 4.93 31.11
C VAL A 106 -9.20 5.99 31.45
N THR A 107 -9.64 7.19 31.83
CA THR A 107 -8.82 8.09 32.65
C THR A 107 -9.66 8.63 33.81
N PRO A 108 -9.58 8.04 35.02
CA PRO A 108 -10.16 8.67 36.18
C PRO A 108 -9.25 9.82 36.60
N THR A 109 -9.70 11.04 36.30
CA THR A 109 -9.26 12.26 36.98
C THR A 109 -9.87 12.31 38.38
N SER A 110 -9.09 12.87 39.33
CA SER A 110 -9.44 13.32 40.69
C SER A 110 -9.34 12.26 41.80
N ARG A 111 -8.77 12.54 42.99
CA ARG A 111 -8.62 13.83 43.69
C ARG A 111 -7.58 13.71 44.83
N GLN A 112 -6.99 14.85 45.14
CA GLN A 112 -6.45 15.26 46.44
C GLN A 112 -7.02 14.47 47.63
N ASN A 113 -6.14 14.13 48.57
CA ASN A 113 -6.36 14.46 49.98
C ASN A 113 -5.00 14.72 50.62
N GLY A 114 -4.75 15.98 50.96
CA GLY A 114 -3.72 16.36 51.91
C GLY A 114 -4.26 16.17 53.34
N SER A 115 -3.36 15.78 54.23
CA SER A 115 -3.19 16.27 55.60
C SER A 115 -2.01 15.52 56.22
#